data_AF-A0A9P5UG25-F1
#
_entry.id   AF-A0A9P5UG25-F1
#
_cell.length_a   1.000
_cell.length_b   1.000
_cell.length_c   1.000
_cell.angle_alpha   90.00
_cell.angle_beta   90.00
_cell.angle_gamma   90.00
#
_symmetry.space_group_name_H-M   'P 1'
#
loop_
_entity.id
_entity.type
_entity.pdbx_description
1 polymer ?
#
loop_
_entity_poly.entity_id
_entity_poly.type
_entity_poly.pdbx_seq_one_letter_code
_entity_poly.pdbx_strand_id
1 'polypeptide(L)' 'SSKRGRKRNDNLPPSRARDVQRAFRARRAAHLQDLEQRVAELEHENDCLREALHMEPASRPPLGKGPTGKDKP' A
#
# COMPACT_ATOMS: atom_id res chain seq x y z
N SER A 1 -9.23 -2.53 -37.18
CA SER A 1 -10.24 -2.40 -36.11
C SER A 1 -10.90 -3.75 -35.89
N SER A 2 -11.29 -4.10 -34.65
CA SER A 2 -11.92 -5.40 -34.26
C SER A 2 -10.90 -6.55 -34.13
N LYS A 3 -10.62 -7.19 -32.99
CA LYS A 3 -11.48 -7.71 -31.92
C LYS A 3 -10.64 -7.81 -30.62
N ARG A 4 -10.75 -6.83 -29.73
CA ARG A 4 -10.45 -7.03 -28.29
C ARG A 4 -11.78 -7.25 -27.59
N GLY A 5 -11.98 -8.43 -27.02
CA GLY A 5 -13.06 -8.64 -26.06
C GLY A 5 -13.85 -9.92 -26.26
N ARG A 6 -13.62 -10.88 -25.37
CA ARG A 6 -14.69 -11.78 -24.93
C ARG A 6 -15.71 -10.88 -24.21
N LYS A 7 -16.95 -10.83 -24.69
CA LYS A 7 -18.03 -10.02 -24.11
C LYS A 7 -18.07 -10.30 -22.60
N ARG A 8 -17.92 -9.28 -21.76
CA ARG A 8 -18.10 -9.40 -20.30
C ARG A 8 -19.49 -9.98 -20.09
N ASN A 9 -19.55 -11.16 -19.48
CA ASN A 9 -20.81 -11.76 -19.10
C ASN A 9 -21.06 -11.33 -17.65
N ASP A 10 -21.88 -10.30 -17.48
CA ASP A 10 -22.24 -9.73 -16.17
C ASP A 10 -23.18 -10.66 -15.37
N ASN A 11 -23.62 -11.76 -15.98
CA ASN A 11 -24.42 -12.81 -15.34
C ASN A 11 -23.59 -13.97 -14.81
N LEU A 12 -22.25 -13.94 -14.95
CA LEU A 12 -21.39 -14.95 -14.32
C LEU A 12 -21.33 -14.66 -12.81
N PRO A 13 -21.74 -15.62 -11.95
CA PRO A 13 -21.57 -15.46 -10.52
C PRO A 13 -20.08 -15.19 -10.22
N PRO A 14 -19.76 -14.31 -9.24
CA PRO A 14 -18.38 -14.11 -8.82
C PRO A 14 -17.74 -15.49 -8.61
N SER A 15 -16.73 -15.82 -9.41
CA SER A 15 -16.08 -17.10 -9.18
C SER A 15 -15.48 -17.01 -7.78
N ARG A 16 -15.69 -18.05 -6.96
CA ARG A 16 -15.10 -18.17 -5.62
C ARG A 16 -13.61 -17.73 -5.60
N ALA A 17 -12.89 -18.00 -6.68
CA ALA A 17 -11.51 -17.54 -6.87
C ALA A 17 -11.34 -16.01 -6.90
N ARG A 18 -12.22 -15.24 -7.56
CA ARG A 18 -12.16 -13.76 -7.57
C ARG A 18 -12.42 -13.18 -6.19
N ASP A 19 -13.35 -13.75 -5.43
CA ASP A 19 -13.66 -13.26 -4.09
C ASP A 19 -12.51 -13.53 -3.13
N VAL A 20 -11.88 -14.71 -3.24
CA VAL A 20 -10.63 -15.01 -2.51
C VAL A 20 -9.54 -14.01 -2.84
N GLN A 21 -9.35 -13.67 -4.12
CA GLN A 21 -8.36 -12.66 -4.52
C GLN A 21 -8.71 -11.26 -4.04
N ARG A 22 -10.00 -10.86 -4.07
CA ARG A 22 -10.45 -9.57 -3.56
C ARG A 22 -10.20 -9.48 -2.05
N ALA A 23 -10.56 -10.52 -1.31
CA ALA A 23 -10.32 -10.60 0.13
C ALA A 23 -8.83 -10.58 0.47
N PHE A 24 -7.99 -11.30 -0.30
CA PHE A 24 -6.54 -11.25 -0.13
C PHE A 24 -5.98 -9.85 -0.37
N ARG A 25 -6.38 -9.19 -1.47
CA ARG A 25 -5.97 -7.80 -1.76
C ARG A 25 -6.41 -6.83 -0.67
N ALA A 26 -7.64 -6.96 -0.16
CA ALA A 26 -8.14 -6.12 0.92
C ALA A 26 -7.32 -6.30 2.21
N ARG A 27 -7.04 -7.55 2.61
CA ARG A 27 -6.18 -7.82 3.78
C ARG A 27 -4.77 -7.28 3.61
N ARG A 28 -4.18 -7.45 2.42
CA ARG A 28 -2.84 -6.91 2.12
C ARG A 28 -2.84 -5.38 2.18
N ALA A 29 -3.87 -4.72 1.63
CA ALA A 29 -3.98 -3.27 1.68
C ALA A 29 -4.10 -2.75 3.12
N ALA A 30 -4.96 -3.37 3.94
CA ALA A 30 -5.08 -3.03 5.36
C ALA A 30 -3.75 -3.21 6.10
N HIS A 31 -3.08 -4.35 5.90
CA HIS A 31 -1.79 -4.59 6.55
C HIS A 31 -0.70 -3.60 6.13
N LEU A 32 -0.66 -3.22 4.85
CA LEU A 32 0.27 -2.19 4.37
C LEU A 32 -0.03 -0.83 5.00
N GLN A 33 -1.31 -0.45 5.07
CA GLN A 33 -1.73 0.79 5.73
C GLN A 33 -1.33 0.80 7.22
N ASP A 34 -1.51 -0.31 7.94
CA ASP A 34 -1.10 -0.43 9.34
C ASP A 34 0.42 -0.25 9.51
N LEU A 35 1.21 -0.84 8.60
CA LEU A 35 2.67 -0.68 8.61
C LEU A 35 3.09 0.75 8.28
N GLU A 36 2.48 1.38 7.28
CA GLU A 36 2.74 2.77 6.89
C GLU A 36 2.42 3.73 8.06
N GLN A 37 1.29 3.53 8.73
CA GLN A 37 0.90 4.30 9.92
C GLN A 37 1.93 4.13 11.05
N ARG A 38 2.36 2.88 11.31
CA ARG A 38 3.33 2.62 12.38
C ARG A 38 4.70 3.23 12.10
N VAL A 39 5.14 3.22 10.83
CA VAL A 39 6.37 3.89 10.43
C VAL A 39 6.27 5.40 10.64
N ALA A 40 5.15 6.02 10.25
CA ALA A 40 4.94 7.46 10.45
C ALA A 40 4.99 7.86 11.93
N GLU A 41 4.36 7.07 12.82
CA GLU A 41 4.45 7.27 14.28
C GLU A 41 5.89 7.18 14.78
N LEU A 42 6.62 6.14 14.39
CA LEU A 42 8.00 5.93 14.82
C LEU A 42 8.95 6.98 14.27
N GLU A 43 8.74 7.46 13.04
CA GLU A 43 9.52 8.54 12.45
C GLU A 43 9.29 9.85 13.21
N HIS A 44 8.03 10.17 13.52
CA HIS A 44 7.71 11.35 14.33
C HIS A 44 8.35 11.29 15.73
N GLU A 45 8.22 10.16 16.44
CA GLU A 45 8.87 9.95 17.74
C GLU A 45 10.40 10.07 17.63
N ASN A 46 10.99 9.51 16.58
CA ASN A 46 12.43 9.57 16.37
C ASN A 46 12.91 11.01 16.16
N ASP A 47 12.19 11.79 15.35
CA ASP A 47 12.52 13.19 15.09
C ASP A 47 12.46 14.02 16.37
N CYS A 48 11.40 13.88 17.18
CA CYS A 48 11.31 14.55 18.48
C CYS A 48 12.46 14.18 19.42
N LEU A 49 12.85 12.90 19.48
CA LEU A 49 13.97 12.44 20.29
C LEU A 49 15.31 13.00 19.79
N ARG A 50 15.50 13.08 18.48
CA ARG A 50 16.71 13.64 17.88
C ARG A 50 16.83 15.13 18.14
N GLU A 51 15.73 15.87 18.02
CA GLU A 51 15.67 17.29 18.39
C GLU A 51 16.03 17.50 19.86
N ALA A 52 15.45 16.71 20.77
CA ALA A 52 15.72 16.79 22.20
C ALA A 52 17.19 16.47 22.57
N LEU A 53 17.86 15.65 21.76
CA LEU A 53 19.26 15.27 21.94
C LEU A 53 20.23 16.09 21.08
N HIS A 54 19.76 17.12 20.38
CA HIS A 54 20.55 17.92 19.43
C HIS A 54 21.31 17.07 18.39
N MET A 55 20.66 16.00 17.92
CA MET A 55 21.18 15.13 16.88
C MET A 55 20.74 15.63 15.50
N GLU A 56 21.59 15.40 14.49
CA GLU A 56 21.23 15.65 13.08
C GLU A 56 19.92 14.95 12.69
N PRO A 57 19.16 15.42 11.68
CA PRO A 57 17.96 14.73 11.21
C PRO A 57 18.23 13.31 10.70
N ALA A 58 17.20 12.45 10.69
CA ALA A 58 17.33 11.12 10.13
C ALA A 58 17.50 11.18 8.60
N SER A 59 18.62 10.67 8.07
CA SER A 59 18.83 10.55 6.62
C SER A 59 18.21 9.26 6.10
N ARG A 60 16.94 9.35 5.64
CA ARG A 60 16.23 8.23 5.02
C ARG A 60 15.57 8.67 3.71
N PRO A 61 15.73 7.92 2.61
CA PRO A 61 15.00 8.18 1.39
C PRO A 61 13.50 7.89 1.59
N PRO A 62 12.60 8.64 0.93
CA PRO A 62 11.17 8.39 1.03
C PRO A 62 10.82 6.99 0.49
N LEU A 63 9.95 6.28 1.20
CA LEU A 63 9.43 5.00 0.73
C LEU A 63 8.49 5.23 -0.46
N GLY A 64 8.55 4.34 -1.44
CA GLY A 64 7.63 4.35 -2.57
C GLY A 64 6.20 4.06 -2.12
N LYS A 65 5.22 4.74 -2.73
CA LYS A 65 3.80 4.60 -2.36
C LYS A 65 3.17 3.34 -2.98
N GLY A 66 2.10 2.88 -2.33
CA GLY A 66 1.17 1.90 -2.87
C GLY A 66 1.60 0.43 -2.72
N PRO A 67 0.76 -0.51 -3.17
CA PRO A 67 0.92 -1.94 -2.88
C PRO A 67 2.15 -2.59 -3.51
N THR A 68 2.80 -1.89 -4.44
CA THR A 68 4.00 -2.32 -5.16
C THR A 68 5.24 -1.47 -4.86
N GLY A 69 5.10 -0.39 -4.07
CA GLY A 69 6.18 0.57 -3.83
C GLY A 69 6.66 1.27 -5.11
N LYS A 70 5.85 1.24 -6.17
CA LYS A 70 6.16 1.81 -7.50
C LYS A 70 5.05 2.72 -8.00
N ASP A 71 4.13 3.14 -7.14
CA ASP A 71 3.14 4.13 -7.57
C ASP A 71 3.91 5.39 -8.00
N LYS A 72 3.54 5.90 -9.18
CA LYS A 72 4.21 7.05 -9.78
C LYS A 72 3.98 8.28 -8.88
N PRO A 73 5.00 9.14 -8.69
CA PRO A 73 4.86 10.34 -7.85
C PRO A 73 3.68 11.22 -8.23
#